data_AF-A0A3E0E8F9-F1
#
_entry.id   AF-A0A3E0E8F9-F1
#
_cell.length_a   1.000
_cell.length_b   1.000
_cell.length_c   1.000
_cell.angle_alpha   90.00
_cell.angle_beta   90.00
_cell.angle_gamma   90.00
#
_symmetry.space_group_name_H-M   'P 1'
#
loop_
_entity.id
_entity.type
_entity.pdbx_description
1 polymer ?
#
loop_
_entity_poly.entity_id
_entity_poly.type
_entity_poly.pdbx_seq_one_letter_code
_entity_poly.pdbx_strand_id
1 'polypeptide(L)' 'MATVDSIRNELIEKLLSIKNRDFLEALDKLISSSAPLSGKVELTEEQKMMLEMSEIDIKNGKLISQEAMDKRNQEWLNAR' A
#
# COMPACT_ATOMS: atom_id res chain seq x y z
N MET A 1 -21.45 1.96 -15.36
CA MET A 1 -20.21 1.33 -15.85
C MET A 1 -19.49 0.78 -14.64
N ALA A 2 -19.26 -0.54 -14.58
CA ALA A 2 -18.42 -1.11 -13.53
C ALA A 2 -17.04 -0.43 -13.64
N THR A 3 -16.64 0.32 -12.62
CA THR A 3 -15.31 0.91 -12.58
C THR A 3 -14.32 -0.24 -12.43
N VAL A 4 -13.09 -0.05 -12.91
CA VAL A 4 -12.02 -1.06 -12.73
C VAL A 4 -11.89 -1.46 -11.25
N ASP A 5 -12.18 -0.54 -10.34
CA ASP A 5 -12.16 -0.78 -8.90
C ASP A 5 -13.28 -1.70 -8.40
N SER A 6 -14.49 -1.66 -8.98
CA SER A 6 -15.55 -2.61 -8.60
C SER A 6 -15.17 -4.04 -8.99
N ILE A 7 -14.54 -4.20 -10.16
CA ILE A 7 -14.04 -5.50 -10.63
C ILE A 7 -12.93 -6.03 -9.71
N ARG A 8 -12.01 -5.18 -9.25
CA ARG A 8 -10.96 -5.57 -8.30
C ARG A 8 -11.53 -6.01 -6.96
N ASN A 9 -12.48 -5.25 -6.41
CA ASN A 9 -13.08 -5.55 -5.11
C ASN A 9 -13.84 -6.88 -5.14
N GLU A 10 -14.63 -7.13 -6.18
CA GLU A 10 -15.33 -8.42 -6.36
C GLU A 10 -14.35 -9.61 -6.47
N LEU A 11 -13.19 -9.42 -7.12
CA LEU A 11 -12.17 -10.46 -7.22
C LEU A 11 -11.52 -10.75 -5.86
N ILE A 12 -11.26 -9.73 -5.03
CA ILE A 12 -10.72 -9.88 -3.67
C ILE A 12 -11.70 -10.69 -2.80
N GLU A 13 -13.00 -10.37 -2.85
CA GLU A 13 -14.01 -11.12 -2.10
C GLU A 13 -14.06 -12.60 -2.49
N LYS A 14 -14.02 -12.88 -3.80
CA LYS A 14 -13.99 -14.26 -4.30
C LYS A 14 -12.72 -15.00 -3.85
N LEU A 15 -11.57 -14.34 -3.88
CA LEU A 15 -10.30 -14.89 -3.39
C LEU A 15 -10.38 -15.27 -1.90
N LEU A 16 -10.93 -14.40 -1.06
CA LEU A 16 -11.09 -14.66 0.38
C LEU A 16 -12.03 -15.85 0.67
N SER A 17 -12.95 -16.16 -0.24
CA SER A 17 -13.88 -17.28 -0.08
C SER A 17 -13.28 -18.66 -0.44
N ILE A 18 -12.18 -18.69 -1.20
CA ILE A 18 -11.57 -19.92 -1.69
C ILE A 18 -10.73 -20.58 -0.60
N LYS A 19 -11.02 -21.84 -0.29
CA LYS A 19 -10.25 -22.66 0.66
C LYS A 19 -9.36 -23.71 -0.02
N ASN A 20 -9.52 -23.89 -1.33
CA ASN A 20 -8.78 -24.90 -2.09
C ASN A 20 -7.38 -24.38 -2.42
N ARG A 21 -6.37 -25.05 -1.87
CA ARG A 21 -4.96 -24.70 -2.06
C ARG A 21 -4.51 -24.82 -3.52
N ASP A 22 -4.81 -25.94 -4.17
CA ASP A 22 -4.37 -26.20 -5.55
C ASP A 22 -4.92 -25.16 -6.52
N PHE A 23 -6.15 -24.70 -6.26
CA PHE A 23 -6.78 -23.62 -7.01
C PHE A 23 -6.07 -22.29 -6.82
N LEU A 24 -5.72 -21.92 -5.58
CA LEU A 24 -4.97 -20.72 -5.28
C LEU A 24 -3.56 -20.76 -5.91
N GLU A 25 -2.90 -21.91 -5.90
CA GLU A 25 -1.59 -22.09 -6.54
C GLU A 25 -1.66 -21.98 -8.07
N ALA A 26 -2.70 -22.52 -8.70
CA ALA A 26 -2.91 -22.38 -10.15
C ALA A 26 -3.23 -20.92 -10.53
N LEU A 27 -4.01 -20.23 -9.69
CA LEU A 27 -4.38 -18.83 -9.90
C LEU A 27 -3.18 -17.89 -9.72
N ASP A 28 -2.34 -18.13 -8.72
CA ASP A 28 -1.10 -17.40 -8.50
C ASP A 28 -0.15 -17.52 -9.70
N LYS A 29 0.01 -18.74 -10.24
CA LYS A 29 0.76 -18.99 -11.47
C LYS A 29 0.17 -18.26 -12.68
N LEU A 30 -1.16 -18.25 -12.82
CA LEU A 30 -1.85 -17.56 -13.90
C LEU A 30 -1.60 -16.04 -13.85
N ILE A 31 -1.79 -15.43 -12.68
CA ILE A 31 -1.59 -13.98 -12.49
C ILE A 31 -0.11 -13.62 -12.68
N SER A 32 0.81 -14.45 -12.18
CA SER A 32 2.25 -14.26 -12.36
C SER A 32 2.71 -14.43 -13.82
N SER A 33 1.98 -15.22 -14.62
CA SER A 33 2.25 -15.40 -16.06
C SER A 33 1.76 -14.24 -16.93
N SER A 34 0.77 -13.48 -16.45
CA SER A 34 0.46 -12.18 -17.04
C SER A 34 1.59 -11.23 -16.67
N ALA A 35 2.48 -10.99 -17.64
CA ALA A 35 3.67 -10.13 -17.58
C ALA A 35 3.50 -8.91 -16.66
N PRO A 36 4.58 -8.43 -16.02
CA PRO A 36 4.50 -7.42 -15.00
C PRO A 36 3.68 -6.24 -15.50
N LEU A 37 2.89 -5.64 -14.61
CA LEU A 37 2.55 -4.23 -14.71
C LEU A 37 3.88 -3.45 -14.77
N SER A 38 4.51 -3.44 -15.94
CA SER A 38 5.64 -2.61 -16.32
C SER A 38 5.21 -1.15 -16.45
N GLY A 39 4.01 -0.81 -15.99
CA GLY A 39 3.68 0.55 -15.64
C GLY A 39 4.51 0.89 -14.41
N LYS A 40 5.54 1.71 -14.60
CA LYS A 40 6.02 2.56 -13.50
C LYS A 40 4.78 3.10 -12.81
N VAL A 41 4.66 2.88 -11.51
CA VAL A 41 3.59 3.47 -10.73
C VAL A 41 3.85 4.96 -10.73
N GLU A 42 3.12 5.69 -11.57
CA GLU A 42 3.17 7.14 -11.61
C GLU A 42 2.56 7.67 -10.32
N LEU A 43 3.33 8.48 -9.59
CA LEU A 43 2.83 9.15 -8.40
C LEU A 43 1.83 10.22 -8.80
N THR A 44 0.76 10.37 -8.02
CA THR A 44 -0.14 11.52 -8.16
C THR A 44 0.59 12.81 -7.79
N GLU A 45 0.06 13.97 -8.21
CA GLU A 45 0.66 15.26 -7.88
C GLU A 45 0.68 15.51 -6.37
N GLU A 46 -0.33 15.05 -5.62
CA GLU A 46 -0.39 15.14 -4.16
C GLU A 46 0.71 14.29 -3.50
N GLN A 47 0.99 13.10 -4.05
CA GLN A 47 2.06 12.23 -3.56
C GLN A 47 3.43 12.82 -3.82
N LYS A 48 3.65 13.42 -5.00
CA LYS A 48 4.90 14.16 -5.30
C LYS A 48 5.07 15.34 -4.35
N MET A 49 4.01 16.12 -4.11
CA MET A 49 4.03 17.23 -3.16
C MET A 49 4.37 16.77 -1.73
N MET A 50 3.83 15.63 -1.28
CA MET A 50 4.21 15.06 0.03
C MET A 50 5.70 14.73 0.12
N LEU A 51 6.29 14.17 -0.95
CA LEU A 51 7.72 13.88 -0.99
C LEU A 51 8.56 15.17 -1.01
N GLU A 52 8.15 16.19 -1.76
CA GLU A 52 8.82 17.49 -1.76
C GLU A 52 8.80 18.17 -0.39
N MET A 53 7.68 18.11 0.33
CA MET A 53 7.59 18.60 1.71
C MET A 53 8.55 17.83 2.63
N SER A 54 8.64 16.51 2.48
CA SER A 54 9.58 15.68 3.24
C SER A 54 11.04 16.08 2.98
N GLU A 55 11.42 16.33 1.73
CA GLU A 55 12.77 16.82 1.36
C GLU A 55 13.09 18.18 2.00
N ILE A 56 12.10 19.08 2.05
CA ILE A 56 12.23 20.38 2.73
C ILE A 56 12.43 20.19 4.24
N ASP A 57 11.68 19.29 4.86
CA ASP A 57 11.78 19.03 6.29
C ASP A 57 13.14 18.40 6.66
N ILE A 58 13.66 17.50 5.81
CA ILE A 58 15.02 16.93 5.95
C ILE A 58 16.08 18.03 5.86
N LYS A 59 16.02 18.89 4.84
CA LYS A 59 16.97 20.00 4.65
C LYS A 59 16.96 21.00 5.82
N ASN A 60 15.78 21.24 6.39
CA ASN A 60 15.60 22.14 7.52
C ASN A 60 15.85 21.48 8.87
N GLY A 61 16.25 20.20 8.90
CA GLY A 61 16.51 19.47 10.15
C GLY A 61 15.26 19.23 11.00
N LYS A 62 14.06 19.30 10.42
CA LYS A 62 12.78 19.00 11.06
C LYS A 62 12.56 17.49 11.16
N LEU A 63 13.51 16.83 11.80
CA LEU A 63 13.51 15.38 12.00
C LEU A 63 13.11 15.07 13.44
N ILE A 64 12.60 13.85 13.63
CA ILE A 64 12.34 13.28 14.95
C ILE A 64 13.17 12.01 15.08
N SER A 65 13.73 11.74 16.26
CA SER A 65 14.41 10.48 16.51
C SER A 65 13.40 9.33 16.56
N GLN A 66 13.85 8.11 16.23
CA GLN A 66 13.01 6.91 16.33
C GLN A 66 12.45 6.75 17.75
N GLU A 67 13.28 6.96 18.77
CA GLU A 67 12.87 6.88 20.18
C GLU A 67 11.73 7.85 20.54
N ALA A 68 11.80 9.10 20.05
CA ALA A 68 10.74 10.08 20.28
C ALA A 68 9.44 9.73 19.53
N MET A 69 9.55 9.13 18.34
CA MET A 69 8.40 8.61 17.61
C MET A 69 7.75 7.42 18.33
N ASP A 70 8.55 6.49 18.85
CA ASP A 70 8.08 5.32 19.58
C ASP A 70 7.34 5.73 20.87
N LYS A 71 7.90 6.69 21.62
CA LYS A 71 7.24 7.26 22.81
C LYS A 71 5.88 7.85 22.48
N ARG A 72 5.80 8.68 21.42
CA ARG A 72 4.54 9.28 20.97
C ARG A 72 3.52 8.21 20.56
N ASN A 73 3.96 7.15 19.89
CA ASN A 73 3.08 6.06 19.49
C ASN A 73 2.55 5.28 20.70
N GLN A 74 3.38 5.04 21.72
CA GLN A 74 2.94 4.41 22.97
C GLN A 74 1.94 5.28 23.74
N GLU A 75 2.18 6.59 23.82
CA GLU A 75 1.22 7.53 24.42
C GLU A 75 -0.13 7.50 23.70
N TRP A 76 -0.12 7.48 22.36
CA TRP A 76 -1.34 7.35 21.56
C TRP A 76 -2.08 6.03 21.78
N LEU A 77 -1.36 4.91 21.87
CA LEU A 77 -1.95 3.59 22.13
C LEU A 77 -2.57 3.48 23.53
N ASN A 78 -1.97 4.12 24.53
CA ASN A 78 -2.41 4.11 25.92
C ASN A 78 -3.47 5.17 26.25
N ALA A 79 -3.76 6.11 25.33
CA ALA A 79 -4.80 7.12 25.49
C ALA A 79 -6.22 6.58 25.23
N ARG A 80 -6.41 5.26 25.25
CA ARG A 80 -7.64 4.54 24.96
C ARG A 80 -8.01 3.62 26.10
#